data_AF-A0AAV2B8T7-F1
#
_entry.id   AF-A0AAV2B8T7-F1
#
_cell.length_a   1.000
_cell.length_b   1.000
_cell.length_c   1.000
_cell.angle_alpha   90.00
_cell.angle_beta   90.00
_cell.angle_gamma   90.00
#
_symmetry.space_group_name_H-M   'P 1'
#
loop_
_entity.id
_entity.type
_entity.pdbx_description
1 polymer ?
#
loop_
_entity_poly.entity_id
_entity_poly.type
_entity_poly.pdbx_seq_one_letter_code
_entity_poly.pdbx_strand_id
1 'polypeptide(L)'
;MSIAALLQAAEFLDRREREAEHGYASSMPVQIEITRRKPKSKKSQGNRSTHNELEKNRRAHLRNCLEKLKELVPLGPESSRHTTLGLLTKAKAFIKTLEEKDRKNKEQKELLMEQQRRLRRRLNELGRFNVITTHKKRKISECSSGTSMCTNSSASETGCSAVYFQDLCYKHFYAFIIKHNFNIA
;
A
#
# COMPACT_ATOMS: atom_id res chain seq x y z
N MET A 1 16.00 73.30 -12.23
CA MET A 1 15.31 72.89 -10.99
C MET A 1 15.76 73.81 -9.88
N SER A 2 14.83 74.49 -9.21
CA SER A 2 15.16 75.47 -8.16
C SER A 2 15.43 74.77 -6.82
N ILE A 3 16.36 75.30 -6.04
CA ILE A 3 16.70 74.78 -4.71
C ILE A 3 15.49 74.76 -3.75
N ALA A 4 14.56 75.70 -3.93
CA ALA A 4 13.30 75.76 -3.20
C ALA A 4 12.41 74.52 -3.44
N ALA A 5 12.38 74.00 -4.68
CA ALA A 5 11.61 72.81 -5.02
C ALA A 5 12.19 71.54 -4.37
N LEU A 6 13.52 71.47 -4.22
CA LEU A 6 14.19 70.36 -3.55
C LEU A 6 13.97 70.39 -2.04
N LEU A 7 13.99 71.57 -1.42
CA LEU A 7 13.69 71.73 0.00
C LEU A 7 12.22 71.39 0.33
N GLN A 8 11.29 71.84 -0.52
CA GLN A 8 9.86 71.50 -0.37
C GLN A 8 9.60 70.00 -0.56
N ALA A 9 10.35 69.35 -1.47
CA ALA A 9 10.28 67.89 -1.64
C ALA A 9 10.88 67.14 -0.45
N ALA A 10 11.96 67.65 0.15
CA ALA A 10 12.58 67.07 1.34
C ALA A 10 11.64 67.17 2.56
N GLU A 11 11.03 68.34 2.80
CA GLU A 11 9.99 68.49 3.84
C GLU A 11 8.80 67.55 3.64
N PHE A 12 8.41 67.33 2.38
CA PHE A 12 7.31 66.41 2.05
C PHE A 12 7.68 64.94 2.34
N LEU A 13 8.92 64.53 2.09
CA LEU A 13 9.40 63.18 2.43
C LEU A 13 9.49 62.99 3.96
N ASP A 14 10.04 63.97 4.69
CA ASP A 14 10.14 63.93 6.15
C ASP A 14 8.77 63.90 6.84
N ARG A 15 7.78 64.60 6.28
CA ARG A 15 6.39 64.55 6.79
C ARG A 15 5.73 63.21 6.48
N ARG A 16 5.97 62.63 5.30
CA ARG A 16 5.44 61.32 4.93
C ARG A 16 6.06 60.17 5.73
N GLU A 17 7.34 60.28 6.10
CA GLU A 17 8.04 59.28 6.91
C GLU A 17 7.56 59.29 8.36
N ARG A 18 7.31 60.48 8.94
CA ARG A 18 6.69 60.61 10.28
C ARG A 18 5.22 60.17 10.32
N GLU A 19 4.47 60.29 9.23
CA GLU A 19 3.06 59.87 9.15
C GLU A 19 2.89 58.36 8.90
N ALA A 20 3.93 57.66 8.42
CA ALA A 20 3.89 56.22 8.19
C ALA A 20 3.91 55.40 9.49
N GLU A 21 4.41 55.95 10.60
CA GLU A 21 4.50 55.27 11.90
C GLU A 21 3.34 55.60 12.86
N HIS A 22 2.63 56.71 12.65
CA HIS A 22 1.56 57.15 13.53
C HIS A 22 0.18 57.02 12.88
N GLY A 23 -0.23 55.76 12.71
CA GLY A 23 -1.64 55.42 12.52
C GLY A 23 -2.45 55.83 13.76
N TYR A 24 -3.42 56.73 13.55
CA TYR A 24 -4.53 57.07 14.46
C TYR A 24 -4.19 57.96 15.67
N ALA A 25 -4.10 59.29 15.47
CA ALA A 25 -4.76 60.29 16.34
C ALA A 25 -4.40 61.73 15.96
N SER A 26 -5.14 62.33 15.02
CA SER A 26 -5.54 63.74 15.09
C SER A 26 -6.71 63.95 14.13
N SER A 27 -7.92 63.95 14.69
CA SER A 27 -9.15 64.32 13.99
C SER A 27 -9.48 65.78 14.26
N MET A 28 -9.65 66.57 13.21
CA MET A 28 -10.41 67.83 13.21
C MET A 28 -10.69 68.24 11.75
N PRO A 29 -11.83 68.87 11.44
CA PRO A 29 -13.20 68.37 11.57
C PRO A 29 -13.91 68.19 10.21
N VAL A 30 -14.92 67.30 10.22
CA VAL A 30 -16.18 67.35 9.46
C VAL A 30 -16.12 67.66 7.96
N GLN A 31 -16.29 66.61 7.14
CA GLN A 31 -17.36 66.57 6.15
C GLN A 31 -17.93 65.14 6.13
N ILE A 32 -19.20 65.05 6.53
CA ILE A 32 -20.03 63.86 6.50
C ILE A 32 -20.41 63.62 5.04
N GLU A 33 -19.93 62.53 4.44
CA GLU A 33 -20.64 61.94 3.31
C GLU A 33 -20.62 60.41 3.38
N ILE A 34 -21.77 59.92 3.81
CA ILE A 34 -22.16 58.53 3.93
C ILE A 34 -22.34 57.99 2.52
N THR A 35 -21.32 57.42 1.88
CA THR A 35 -21.58 56.48 0.78
C THR A 35 -20.56 55.34 0.75
N ARG A 36 -21.10 54.12 0.68
CA ARG A 36 -20.43 52.83 0.34
C ARG A 36 -19.67 52.15 1.48
N ARG A 37 -20.41 51.71 2.50
CA ARG A 37 -20.03 50.53 3.30
C ARG A 37 -20.10 49.27 2.43
N LYS A 38 -19.00 48.95 1.75
CA LYS A 38 -18.74 47.58 1.29
C LYS A 38 -18.38 46.78 2.55
N PRO A 39 -19.08 45.69 2.92
CA PRO A 39 -18.70 44.91 4.08
C PRO A 39 -17.36 44.24 3.76
N LYS A 40 -16.26 44.80 4.27
CA LYS A 40 -15.00 44.06 4.38
C LYS A 40 -15.32 42.83 5.21
N SER A 41 -15.28 41.66 4.58
CA SER A 41 -15.37 40.37 5.23
C SER A 41 -14.28 40.28 6.31
N LYS A 42 -14.64 40.61 7.55
CA LYS A 42 -13.89 40.20 8.74
C LYS A 42 -14.06 38.68 8.89
N LYS A 43 -13.40 37.91 8.04
CA LYS A 43 -13.17 36.47 8.19
C LYS A 43 -11.78 36.14 7.67
N SER A 44 -10.78 36.28 8.54
CA SER A 44 -9.40 35.87 8.22
C SER A 44 -8.68 35.34 9.45
N GLN A 45 -8.99 35.85 10.64
CA GLN A 45 -8.31 35.43 11.87
C GLN A 45 -8.68 34.00 12.32
N GLY A 46 -9.96 33.60 12.16
CA GLY A 46 -10.41 32.22 12.43
C GLY A 46 -10.05 31.20 11.33
N ASN A 47 -9.70 31.66 10.13
CA ASN A 47 -9.31 30.77 9.03
C ASN A 47 -7.85 30.33 9.12
N ARG A 48 -6.99 31.14 9.74
CA ARG A 48 -5.56 30.83 9.86
C ARG A 48 -5.28 29.78 10.93
N SER A 49 -5.98 29.84 12.06
CA SER A 49 -5.86 28.83 13.12
C SER A 49 -6.43 27.49 12.68
N THR A 50 -7.61 27.46 12.04
CA THR A 50 -8.19 26.23 11.49
C THR A 50 -7.31 25.62 10.40
N HIS A 51 -6.74 26.42 9.49
CA HIS A 51 -5.76 25.95 8.51
C HIS A 51 -4.54 25.30 9.17
N ASN A 52 -3.98 25.91 10.22
CA ASN A 52 -2.81 25.36 10.93
C ASN A 52 -3.12 24.04 11.63
N GLU A 53 -4.30 23.90 12.24
CA GLU A 53 -4.71 22.64 12.86
C GLU A 53 -4.91 21.53 11.82
N LEU A 54 -5.53 21.85 10.68
CA LEU A 54 -5.64 20.90 9.57
C LEU A 54 -4.27 20.45 9.04
N GLU A 55 -3.32 21.38 8.87
CA GLU A 55 -1.98 21.04 8.42
C GLU A 55 -1.18 20.23 9.46
N LYS A 56 -1.35 20.52 10.76
CA LYS A 56 -0.78 19.69 11.84
C LYS A 56 -1.32 18.26 11.79
N ASN A 57 -2.64 18.12 11.68
CA ASN A 57 -3.29 16.83 11.58
C ASN A 57 -2.83 16.06 10.33
N ARG A 58 -2.78 16.72 9.16
CA ARG A 58 -2.24 16.13 7.91
C ARG A 58 -0.80 15.65 8.08
N ARG A 59 0.06 16.45 8.74
CA ARG A 59 1.46 16.07 9.03
C ARG A 59 1.56 14.89 9.99
N ALA A 60 0.68 14.81 11.00
CA ALA A 60 0.62 13.67 11.90
C ALA A 60 0.23 12.39 11.13
N HIS A 61 -0.80 12.46 10.28
CA HIS A 61 -1.20 11.33 9.43
C HIS A 61 -0.05 10.86 8.51
N LEU A 62 0.65 11.79 7.86
CA LEU A 62 1.80 11.45 7.02
C LEU A 62 2.89 10.70 7.80
N ARG A 63 3.22 11.15 9.02
CA ARG A 63 4.20 10.46 9.87
C ARG A 63 3.75 9.05 10.21
N ASN A 64 2.48 8.88 10.56
CA ASN A 64 1.92 7.54 10.85
C ASN A 64 2.00 6.62 9.63
N CYS A 65 1.70 7.12 8.43
CA CYS A 65 1.82 6.34 7.19
C CYS A 65 3.28 5.94 6.92
N LEU A 66 4.24 6.84 7.13
CA LEU A 66 5.65 6.53 6.99
C LEU A 66 6.12 5.51 8.04
N GLU A 67 5.61 5.56 9.27
CA GLU A 67 5.98 4.59 10.30
C GLU A 67 5.50 3.17 9.94
N LYS A 68 4.24 3.03 9.50
CA LYS A 68 3.71 1.77 8.98
C LYS A 68 4.53 1.24 7.80
N LEU A 69 4.94 2.13 6.89
CA LEU A 69 5.76 1.73 5.74
C LEU A 69 7.11 1.15 6.18
N LYS A 70 7.70 1.63 7.29
CA LYS A 70 8.97 1.10 7.80
C LYS A 70 8.85 -0.31 8.34
N GLU A 71 7.71 -0.67 8.92
CA GLU A 71 7.48 -2.02 9.43
C GLU A 71 7.38 -3.05 8.29
N LEU A 72 6.88 -2.64 7.13
CA LEU A 72 6.70 -3.50 5.96
C LEU A 72 7.98 -3.65 5.11
N VAL A 73 8.81 -2.61 5.07
CA VAL A 73 10.03 -2.62 4.25
C VAL A 73 11.20 -3.15 5.08
N PRO A 74 11.97 -4.14 4.59
CA PRO A 74 13.16 -4.61 5.29
C PRO A 74 14.27 -3.53 5.21
N LEU A 75 14.26 -2.60 6.16
CA LEU A 75 15.17 -1.46 6.21
C LEU A 75 16.51 -1.77 6.90
N GLY A 76 16.63 -2.94 7.52
CA GLY A 76 17.79 -3.33 8.32
C GLY A 76 17.91 -2.51 9.62
N PRO A 77 19.07 -2.54 10.30
CA PRO A 77 19.29 -1.82 11.57
C PRO A 77 19.23 -0.29 11.43
N GLU A 78 19.16 0.25 10.22
CA GLU A 78 19.02 1.69 9.93
C GLU A 78 17.55 2.18 9.97
N SER A 79 16.66 1.47 10.68
CA SER A 79 15.23 1.82 10.74
C SER A 79 14.96 3.17 11.44
N SER A 80 15.89 3.67 12.27
CA SER A 80 15.71 4.94 12.99
C SER A 80 16.19 6.19 12.24
N ARG A 81 17.05 6.06 11.22
CA ARG A 81 17.76 7.20 10.58
C ARG A 81 17.44 7.39 9.09
N HIS A 82 16.51 6.64 8.53
CA HIS A 82 16.22 6.76 7.10
C HIS A 82 15.57 8.11 6.76
N THR A 83 15.94 8.67 5.62
CA THR A 83 15.24 9.82 5.04
C THR A 83 13.92 9.37 4.40
N THR A 84 12.95 10.27 4.23
CA THR A 84 11.68 9.96 3.54
C THR A 84 11.93 9.45 2.13
N LEU A 85 12.85 10.10 1.39
CA LEU A 85 13.20 9.67 0.03
C LEU A 85 13.86 8.29 0.02
N GLY A 86 14.80 8.02 0.94
CA GLY A 86 15.46 6.73 1.05
C GLY A 86 14.49 5.59 1.34
N LEU A 87 13.50 5.84 2.21
CA LEU A 87 12.41 4.90 2.48
C LEU A 87 11.60 4.59 1.23
N LEU A 88 11.16 5.62 0.49
CA LEU A 88 10.35 5.45 -0.71
C LEU A 88 11.11 4.71 -1.82
N THR A 89 12.40 5.02 -2.02
CA THR A 89 13.24 4.31 -2.99
C THR A 89 13.40 2.84 -2.62
N LYS A 90 13.67 2.54 -1.35
CA LYS A 90 13.78 1.15 -0.87
C LYS A 90 12.45 0.40 -0.97
N ALA A 91 11.32 1.04 -0.63
CA ALA A 91 9.99 0.45 -0.77
C ALA A 91 9.71 0.06 -2.23
N LYS A 92 10.01 0.97 -3.18
CA LYS A 92 9.88 0.71 -4.61
C LYS A 92 10.74 -0.47 -5.06
N ALA A 93 11.98 -0.55 -4.58
CA ALA A 93 12.85 -1.69 -4.89
C ALA A 93 12.31 -2.99 -4.29
N PHE A 94 11.81 -2.95 -3.04
CA PHE A 94 11.26 -4.11 -2.35
C PHE A 94 10.05 -4.69 -3.06
N ILE A 95 9.13 -3.84 -3.56
CA ILE A 95 8.00 -4.28 -4.39
C ILE A 95 8.50 -5.09 -5.60
N LYS A 96 9.48 -4.57 -6.34
CA LYS A 96 10.06 -5.28 -7.49
C LYS A 96 10.68 -6.63 -7.10
N THR A 97 11.35 -6.70 -5.96
CA THR A 97 11.93 -7.96 -5.47
C THR A 97 10.85 -8.97 -5.10
N LEU A 98 9.74 -8.52 -4.48
CA LEU A 98 8.60 -9.38 -4.17
C LEU A 98 7.94 -9.90 -5.44
N GLU A 99 7.71 -9.05 -6.44
CA GLU A 99 7.14 -9.44 -7.73
C GLU A 99 8.00 -10.52 -8.43
N GLU A 100 9.31 -10.33 -8.45
CA GLU A 100 10.25 -11.29 -9.03
C GLU A 100 10.27 -12.61 -8.25
N LYS A 101 10.20 -12.55 -6.92
CA LYS A 101 10.11 -13.75 -6.07
C LYS A 101 8.81 -14.51 -6.31
N ASP A 102 7.69 -13.80 -6.43
CA ASP A 102 6.40 -14.40 -6.73
C ASP A 102 6.38 -15.05 -8.11
N ARG A 103 6.99 -14.42 -9.11
CA ARG A 103 7.19 -15.02 -10.45
C ARG A 103 7.96 -16.34 -10.37
N LYS A 104 9.12 -16.37 -9.70
CA LYS A 104 9.92 -17.59 -9.53
C LYS A 104 9.17 -18.68 -8.75
N ASN A 105 8.51 -18.30 -7.66
CA ASN A 105 7.73 -19.23 -6.85
C ASN A 105 6.61 -19.88 -7.68
N LYS A 106 5.96 -19.10 -8.55
CA LYS A 106 4.92 -19.60 -9.46
C LYS A 106 5.51 -20.62 -10.44
N GLU A 107 6.64 -20.31 -11.08
CA GLU A 107 7.33 -21.23 -12.00
C GLU A 107 7.76 -22.53 -11.29
N GLN A 108 8.33 -22.42 -10.09
CA GLN A 108 8.70 -23.58 -9.28
C GLN A 108 7.49 -24.44 -8.91
N LYS A 109 6.37 -23.81 -8.53
CA LYS A 109 5.13 -24.51 -8.24
C LYS A 109 4.59 -25.25 -9.46
N GLU A 110 4.61 -24.62 -10.63
CA GLU A 110 4.19 -25.25 -11.89
C GLU A 110 5.05 -26.48 -12.22
N LEU A 111 6.38 -26.36 -12.09
CA LEU A 111 7.30 -27.50 -12.27
C LEU A 111 6.98 -28.64 -11.29
N LEU A 112 6.80 -28.33 -10.00
CA LEU A 112 6.48 -29.34 -8.99
C LEU A 112 5.13 -30.01 -9.27
N MET A 113 4.13 -29.26 -9.72
CA MET A 113 2.82 -29.79 -10.12
C MET A 113 2.94 -30.75 -11.31
N GLU A 114 3.77 -30.42 -12.29
CA GLU A 114 4.04 -31.30 -13.43
C GLU A 114 4.77 -32.57 -13.00
N GLN A 115 5.79 -32.46 -12.14
CA GLN A 115 6.49 -33.63 -11.59
C GLN A 115 5.54 -34.51 -10.78
N GLN A 116 4.69 -33.93 -9.94
CA GLN A 116 3.68 -34.67 -9.18
C GLN A 116 2.73 -35.42 -10.12
N ARG A 117 2.28 -34.78 -11.20
CA ARG A 117 1.44 -35.42 -12.23
C ARG A 117 2.16 -36.60 -12.90
N ARG A 118 3.43 -36.43 -13.26
CA ARG A 118 4.27 -37.49 -13.85
C ARG A 118 4.42 -38.68 -12.91
N LEU A 119 4.73 -38.44 -11.64
CA LEU A 119 4.88 -39.50 -10.64
C LEU A 119 3.55 -40.23 -10.38
N ARG A 120 2.43 -39.50 -10.30
CA ARG A 120 1.10 -40.12 -10.18
C ARG A 120 0.76 -41.03 -11.36
N ARG A 121 1.10 -40.64 -12.60
CA ARG A 121 0.92 -41.50 -13.79
C ARG A 121 1.74 -42.79 -13.67
N ARG A 122 3.02 -42.68 -13.29
CA ARG A 122 3.89 -43.85 -13.07
C ARG A 122 3.38 -44.79 -11.99
N LEU A 123 2.90 -44.24 -10.87
CA LEU A 123 2.29 -45.05 -9.81
C LEU A 123 1.02 -45.77 -10.30
N ASN A 124 0.18 -45.10 -11.09
CA ASN A 124 -1.01 -45.73 -11.67
C ASN A 124 -0.64 -46.84 -12.69
N GLU A 125 0.40 -46.66 -13.48
CA GLU A 125 0.92 -47.67 -14.41
C GLU A 125 1.46 -48.90 -13.67
N LEU A 126 2.29 -48.70 -12.64
CA LEU A 126 2.80 -49.79 -11.80
C LEU A 126 1.69 -50.49 -11.02
N GLY A 127 0.71 -49.74 -10.50
CA GLY A 127 -0.48 -50.31 -9.86
C GLY A 127 -1.26 -51.22 -10.81
N ARG A 128 -1.51 -50.77 -12.05
CA ARG A 128 -2.15 -51.58 -13.10
C ARG A 128 -1.31 -52.81 -13.47
N PHE A 129 0.00 -52.67 -13.60
CA PHE A 129 0.90 -53.77 -13.91
C PHE A 129 0.93 -54.83 -12.78
N ASN A 130 0.95 -54.41 -11.52
CA ASN A 130 0.87 -55.30 -10.36
C ASN A 130 -0.46 -56.05 -10.30
N VAL A 131 -1.57 -55.40 -10.65
CA VAL A 131 -2.88 -56.06 -10.79
C VAL A 131 -2.81 -57.12 -11.89
N ILE A 132 -2.34 -56.78 -13.10
CA ILE A 132 -2.25 -57.74 -14.21
C ILE A 132 -1.30 -58.91 -13.92
N THR A 133 -0.13 -58.66 -13.33
CA THR A 133 0.84 -59.71 -12.98
C THR A 133 0.36 -60.61 -11.85
N THR A 134 -0.34 -60.08 -10.84
CA THR A 134 -0.98 -60.92 -9.82
C THR A 134 -2.11 -61.75 -10.41
N HIS A 135 -2.90 -61.21 -11.35
CA HIS A 135 -3.89 -62.02 -12.09
C HIS A 135 -3.24 -63.06 -13.00
N LYS A 136 -2.07 -62.79 -13.59
CA LYS A 136 -1.33 -63.76 -14.41
C LYS A 136 -0.64 -64.84 -13.57
N LYS A 137 -0.08 -64.50 -12.40
CA LYS A 137 0.46 -65.48 -11.44
C LYS A 137 -0.62 -66.36 -10.81
N ARG A 138 -1.83 -65.83 -10.58
CA ARG A 138 -2.99 -66.62 -10.13
C ARG A 138 -3.56 -67.55 -11.22
N LYS A 139 -3.20 -67.36 -12.50
CA LYS A 139 -3.62 -68.27 -13.59
C LYS A 139 -2.73 -69.51 -13.76
N ILE A 140 -1.68 -69.68 -12.95
CA ILE A 140 -0.78 -70.84 -13.01
C ILE A 140 -0.99 -71.81 -11.83
N SER A 141 -1.86 -71.50 -10.85
CA SER A 141 -2.30 -72.51 -9.87
C SER A 141 -3.71 -72.97 -10.21
N GLU A 142 -3.85 -74.27 -10.40
CA GLU A 142 -5.02 -74.99 -10.89
C GLU A 142 -6.29 -74.79 -10.06
N CYS A 143 -7.42 -75.02 -10.75
CA CYS A 143 -8.68 -75.58 -10.28
C CYS A 143 -9.32 -75.12 -8.95
N SER A 144 -10.61 -74.85 -9.08
CA SER A 144 -11.69 -75.00 -8.08
C SER A 144 -12.27 -73.70 -7.50
N SER A 145 -13.56 -73.54 -7.81
CA SER A 145 -14.64 -72.86 -7.09
C SER A 145 -14.43 -71.42 -6.61
N GLY A 146 -15.20 -70.53 -7.23
CA GLY A 146 -15.11 -69.10 -7.02
C GLY A 146 -15.57 -68.60 -5.65
N THR A 147 -15.10 -67.40 -5.32
CA THR A 147 -15.89 -66.38 -4.63
C THR A 147 -15.31 -65.01 -5.01
N SER A 148 -16.15 -64.18 -5.61
CA SER A 148 -15.88 -62.78 -5.89
C SER A 148 -15.87 -61.98 -4.58
N MET A 149 -14.78 -61.30 -4.27
CA MET A 149 -14.77 -60.18 -3.32
C MET A 149 -13.92 -59.06 -3.93
N CYS A 150 -14.59 -58.17 -4.66
CA CYS A 150 -14.06 -56.88 -5.04
C CYS A 150 -14.31 -55.90 -3.90
N THR A 151 -13.34 -55.75 -2.99
CA THR A 151 -13.26 -54.55 -2.17
C THR A 151 -12.65 -53.46 -3.03
N ASN A 152 -13.51 -52.59 -3.56
CA ASN A 152 -13.10 -51.31 -4.12
C ASN A 152 -12.34 -50.53 -3.04
N SER A 153 -11.01 -50.51 -3.15
CA SER A 153 -10.22 -49.50 -2.46
C SER A 153 -10.53 -48.17 -3.13
N SER A 154 -11.48 -47.43 -2.54
CA SER A 154 -11.72 -46.02 -2.84
C SER A 154 -10.40 -45.27 -2.70
N ALA A 155 -9.71 -45.09 -3.83
CA ALA A 155 -8.55 -44.23 -3.94
C ALA A 155 -9.07 -42.80 -3.77
N SER A 156 -9.12 -42.38 -2.52
CA SER A 156 -9.58 -41.09 -2.05
C SER A 156 -8.97 -39.96 -2.90
N GLU A 157 -9.83 -39.24 -3.61
CA GLU A 157 -9.53 -38.00 -4.35
C GLU A 157 -9.15 -36.80 -3.45
N THR A 158 -8.92 -37.02 -2.16
CA THR A 158 -8.62 -35.99 -1.16
C THR A 158 -7.31 -35.24 -1.39
N GLY A 159 -6.40 -35.75 -2.23
CA GLY A 159 -5.15 -35.07 -2.57
C GLY A 159 -5.30 -33.91 -3.55
N CYS A 160 -6.37 -33.87 -4.36
CA CYS A 160 -6.62 -32.78 -5.29
C CYS A 160 -7.24 -31.57 -4.58
N SER A 161 -8.18 -31.82 -3.66
CA SER A 161 -8.87 -30.75 -2.92
C SER A 161 -7.94 -30.03 -1.92
N ALA A 162 -7.00 -30.73 -1.29
CA ALA A 162 -6.06 -30.14 -0.33
C ALA A 162 -5.11 -29.10 -0.96
N VAL A 163 -4.67 -29.31 -2.21
CA VAL A 163 -3.83 -28.32 -2.91
C VAL A 163 -4.62 -27.11 -3.37
N TYR A 164 -5.90 -27.25 -3.74
CA TYR A 164 -6.79 -26.11 -3.98
C TYR A 164 -7.12 -25.35 -2.70
N PHE A 165 -7.25 -26.03 -1.56
CA PHE A 165 -7.46 -25.41 -0.26
C PHE A 165 -6.24 -24.59 0.17
N GLN A 166 -5.03 -25.12 -0.04
CA GLN A 166 -3.79 -24.38 0.17
C GLN A 166 -3.68 -23.16 -0.75
N ASP A 167 -4.10 -23.30 -2.02
CA ASP A 167 -4.12 -22.20 -3.00
C ASP A 167 -5.15 -21.12 -2.67
N LEU A 168 -6.34 -21.51 -2.20
CA LEU A 168 -7.35 -20.59 -1.71
C LEU A 168 -6.86 -19.89 -0.45
N CYS A 169 -6.25 -20.60 0.50
CA CYS A 169 -5.68 -20.00 1.71
C CYS A 169 -4.53 -19.05 1.39
N TYR A 170 -3.65 -19.37 0.43
CA TYR A 170 -2.56 -18.48 0.02
C TYR A 170 -3.09 -17.25 -0.72
N LYS A 171 -4.08 -17.42 -1.63
CA LYS A 171 -4.77 -16.29 -2.27
C LYS A 171 -5.56 -15.45 -1.28
N HIS A 172 -6.23 -16.05 -0.30
CA HIS A 172 -6.96 -15.32 0.74
C HIS A 172 -5.99 -14.60 1.67
N PHE A 173 -4.84 -15.19 2.01
CA PHE A 173 -3.81 -14.56 2.83
C PHE A 173 -3.13 -13.41 2.08
N TYR A 174 -2.79 -13.58 0.80
CA TYR A 174 -2.25 -12.50 -0.04
C TYR A 174 -3.29 -11.39 -0.29
N ALA A 175 -4.54 -11.76 -0.61
CA ALA A 175 -5.63 -10.80 -0.76
C ALA A 175 -5.99 -10.12 0.56
N PHE A 176 -5.82 -10.79 1.70
CA PHE A 176 -5.98 -10.20 3.03
C PHE A 176 -4.84 -9.22 3.32
N ILE A 177 -3.58 -9.59 3.11
CA ILE A 177 -2.43 -8.68 3.27
C ILE A 177 -2.58 -7.45 2.36
N ILE A 178 -2.99 -7.62 1.10
CA ILE A 178 -3.16 -6.53 0.13
C ILE A 178 -4.42 -5.69 0.43
N LYS A 179 -5.58 -6.28 0.75
CA LYS A 179 -6.80 -5.53 1.10
C LYS A 179 -6.73 -4.85 2.46
N HIS A 180 -6.05 -5.43 3.45
CA HIS A 180 -5.96 -4.82 4.79
C HIS A 180 -4.84 -3.78 4.91
N ASN A 181 -3.79 -3.82 4.07
CA ASN A 181 -2.73 -2.80 4.11
C ASN A 181 -2.95 -1.61 3.16
N PHE A 182 -3.75 -1.75 2.09
CA PHE A 182 -4.03 -0.65 1.15
C PHE A 182 -5.40 0.02 1.35
N ASN A 183 -6.20 -0.39 2.34
CA ASN A 183 -7.46 0.26 2.68
C ASN A 183 -7.32 1.08 3.98
N ILE A 184 -6.31 1.96 4.00
CA ILE A 184 -6.31 3.15 4.85
C ILE A 184 -6.61 4.30 3.89
N ALA A 185 -7.77 4.91 4.11
CA ALA A 185 -8.38 6.04 3.42
C ALA A 185 -7.39 7.10 2.88
#